data_AF-A0A932D803-F1
#
_entry.id   AF-A0A932D803-F1
#
_cell.length_a   1.000
_cell.length_b   1.000
_cell.length_c   1.000
_cell.angle_alpha   90.00
_cell.angle_beta   90.00
_cell.angle_gamma   90.00
#
_symmetry.space_group_name_H-M   'P 1'
#
loop_
_entity.id
_entity.type
_entity.pdbx_description
1 polymer ?
#
loop_
_entity_poly.entity_id
_entity_poly.type
_entity_poly.pdbx_seq_one_letter_code
_entity_poly.pdbx_strand_id
1 'polypeptide(L)'
;MKDLPKSKVPWTHRVLVLLFTLLLGVLFYWLLGFVVKDIGTWPGPAYRDVEKRLVDQTLVERADELQRQNQDVTRAIADQKKRQDVLRDSTSNSERTMTQLLEIQKLALQKGVTPSEAEQKALAESEQLFLANQTQYQKLNETIAELTDRLRDLEAQQRDAAKRLEEQRPAVNEEFNRLQTRHQLKLAAFKLAALLPLLVVAVVLFLKQRTSLYAALIYAFGLAVLAKVILVMHEHFPRRYFKYVLIVAALALVARILVYLLRMVAFPRSDWLLKQYREAYEHFLCPVCNFPIRRGPLRFAFWNRRTIKKLNVPLESPADADGPYVCPVCGTKLFEECEGCRAIRHSLLPACAKCGRTQSPAPQPAPTSQG
;
A
#
# COMPACT_ATOMS: atom_id res chain seq x y z
N MET A 1 -48.64 0.96 -7.70
CA MET A 1 -48.40 0.57 -6.29
C MET A 1 -48.52 1.82 -5.44
N LYS A 2 -49.38 1.81 -4.41
CA LYS A 2 -49.60 2.96 -3.50
C LYS A 2 -48.32 3.19 -2.68
N ASP A 3 -47.75 4.39 -2.76
CA ASP A 3 -46.64 4.82 -1.90
C ASP A 3 -47.14 4.94 -0.45
N LEU A 4 -46.83 3.94 0.37
CA LEU A 4 -47.09 3.96 1.81
C LEU A 4 -46.17 5.00 2.49
N PRO A 5 -46.67 5.74 3.49
CA PRO A 5 -45.88 6.73 4.22
C PRO A 5 -44.69 6.06 4.91
N LYS A 6 -43.48 6.50 4.56
CA LYS A 6 -42.22 5.96 5.06
C LYS A 6 -42.07 6.30 6.54
N SER A 7 -42.38 5.35 7.42
CA SER A 7 -42.24 5.50 8.87
C SER A 7 -40.76 5.74 9.24
N LYS A 8 -40.52 6.61 10.25
CA LYS A 8 -39.17 6.89 10.74
C LYS A 8 -38.62 5.66 11.45
N VAL A 9 -37.77 4.89 10.77
CA VAL A 9 -37.05 3.74 11.35
C VAL A 9 -36.24 4.19 12.58
N PRO A 10 -36.35 3.51 13.74
CA PRO A 10 -35.61 3.85 14.96
C PRO A 10 -34.10 3.82 14.74
N TRP A 11 -33.37 4.71 15.42
CA TRP A 11 -31.93 4.89 15.23
C TRP A 11 -31.11 3.63 15.58
N THR A 12 -31.53 2.86 16.60
CA THR A 12 -30.90 1.61 17.03
C THR A 12 -30.84 0.56 15.92
N HIS A 13 -31.93 0.36 15.18
CA HIS A 13 -31.96 -0.58 14.06
C HIS A 13 -31.03 -0.15 12.91
N ARG A 14 -30.84 1.17 12.70
CA ARG A 14 -29.90 1.66 11.68
C ARG A 14 -28.44 1.38 12.06
N VAL A 15 -28.10 1.57 13.34
CA VAL A 15 -26.76 1.26 13.87
C VAL A 15 -26.48 -0.24 13.79
N LEU A 16 -27.44 -1.07 14.19
CA LEU A 16 -27.30 -2.53 14.17
C LEU A 16 -27.10 -3.06 12.73
N VAL A 17 -27.91 -2.58 11.78
CA VAL A 17 -27.76 -2.94 10.36
C VAL A 17 -26.38 -2.54 9.84
N LEU A 18 -25.89 -1.34 10.18
CA LEU A 18 -24.56 -0.88 9.75
C LEU A 18 -23.44 -1.75 10.34
N LEU A 19 -23.53 -2.11 11.62
CA LEU A 19 -22.55 -2.98 12.29
C LEU A 19 -22.48 -4.37 11.65
N PHE A 20 -23.62 -5.03 11.43
CA PHE A 20 -23.65 -6.35 10.78
C PHE A 20 -23.22 -6.29 9.31
N THR A 21 -23.51 -5.18 8.62
CA THR A 21 -23.04 -4.95 7.25
C THR A 21 -21.51 -4.86 7.20
N LEU A 22 -20.90 -4.14 8.15
CA LEU A 22 -19.44 -4.06 8.27
C LEU A 22 -18.84 -5.43 8.60
N LEU A 23 -19.39 -6.12 9.59
CA LEU A 23 -18.94 -7.47 9.99
C LEU A 23 -18.97 -8.42 8.79
N LEU A 24 -20.06 -8.42 8.03
CA LEU A 24 -20.22 -9.25 6.86
C LEU A 24 -19.24 -8.89 5.73
N GLY A 25 -18.98 -7.59 5.54
CA GLY A 25 -17.94 -7.12 4.62
C GLY A 25 -16.55 -7.64 5.00
N VAL A 26 -16.22 -7.66 6.30
CA VAL A 26 -14.96 -8.23 6.81
C VAL A 26 -14.89 -9.73 6.56
N LEU A 27 -15.99 -10.47 6.77
CA LEU A 27 -16.04 -11.91 6.49
C LEU A 27 -15.84 -12.22 5.00
N PHE A 28 -16.52 -11.49 4.10
CA PHE A 28 -16.30 -11.63 2.66
C PHE A 28 -14.86 -11.29 2.28
N TYR A 29 -14.30 -10.22 2.84
CA TYR A 29 -12.91 -9.86 2.63
C TYR A 29 -11.94 -10.96 3.06
N TRP A 30 -12.20 -11.60 4.21
CA TRP A 30 -11.37 -12.67 4.73
C TRP A 30 -11.46 -13.93 3.87
N LEU A 31 -12.68 -14.32 3.48
CA LEU A 31 -12.93 -15.45 2.56
C LEU A 31 -12.20 -15.27 1.23
N LEU A 32 -12.31 -14.10 0.60
CA LEU A 32 -11.56 -13.78 -0.62
C LEU A 32 -10.05 -13.79 -0.40
N GLY A 33 -9.61 -13.45 0.82
CA GLY A 33 -8.21 -13.53 1.23
C GLY A 33 -7.66 -14.96 1.15
N PHE A 34 -8.42 -15.96 1.59
CA PHE A 34 -8.01 -17.37 1.47
C PHE A 34 -7.87 -17.79 0.02
N VAL A 35 -8.88 -17.52 -0.81
CA VAL A 35 -8.86 -17.86 -2.24
C VAL A 35 -7.62 -17.25 -2.93
N VAL A 36 -7.31 -15.99 -2.63
CA VAL A 36 -6.14 -15.30 -3.19
C VAL A 36 -4.82 -15.88 -2.66
N LYS A 37 -4.78 -16.28 -1.39
CA LYS A 37 -3.58 -16.86 -0.75
C LYS A 37 -3.26 -18.23 -1.32
N ASP A 38 -4.27 -19.06 -1.56
CA ASP A 38 -4.11 -20.40 -2.14
C ASP A 38 -3.50 -20.32 -3.54
N ILE A 39 -3.97 -19.39 -4.38
CA ILE A 39 -3.38 -19.11 -5.71
C ILE A 39 -1.91 -18.64 -5.59
N GLY A 40 -1.56 -17.98 -4.49
CA GLY A 40 -0.21 -17.48 -4.22
C GLY A 40 0.81 -18.54 -3.81
N THR A 41 0.42 -19.80 -3.61
CA THR A 41 1.34 -20.89 -3.20
C THR A 41 2.10 -21.53 -4.36
N TRP A 42 1.87 -21.10 -5.60
CA TRP A 42 2.57 -21.65 -6.77
C TRP A 42 4.09 -21.41 -6.63
N PRO A 43 4.95 -22.45 -6.78
CA PRO A 43 6.40 -22.27 -6.77
C PRO A 43 6.87 -21.20 -7.77
N GLY A 44 7.62 -20.24 -7.26
CA GLY A 44 8.33 -19.22 -8.05
C GLY A 44 9.68 -19.71 -8.57
N PRO A 45 10.35 -18.94 -9.44
CA PRO A 45 11.69 -19.26 -9.90
C PRO A 45 12.68 -19.30 -8.72
N ALA A 46 13.50 -20.34 -8.63
CA ALA A 46 14.55 -20.43 -7.62
C ALA A 46 15.83 -19.74 -8.12
N TYR A 47 16.41 -18.86 -7.31
CA TYR A 47 17.64 -18.14 -7.65
C TYR A 47 18.79 -19.09 -8.02
N ARG A 48 18.93 -20.19 -7.26
CA ARG A 48 19.94 -21.23 -7.48
C ARG A 48 19.85 -21.88 -8.86
N ASP A 49 18.65 -22.02 -9.42
CA ASP A 49 18.48 -22.62 -10.75
C ASP A 49 18.88 -21.67 -11.87
N VAL A 50 18.71 -20.36 -11.65
CA VAL A 50 19.17 -19.32 -12.59
C VAL A 50 20.69 -19.17 -12.50
N GLU A 51 21.23 -19.16 -11.29
CA GLU A 51 22.67 -19.12 -11.04
C GLU A 51 23.39 -20.31 -11.70
N LYS A 52 22.86 -21.53 -11.55
CA LYS A 52 23.42 -22.73 -12.20
C LYS A 52 23.45 -22.68 -13.72
N ARG A 53 22.52 -21.94 -14.34
CA ARG A 53 22.40 -21.86 -15.80
C ARG A 53 23.27 -20.75 -16.39
N LEU A 54 23.47 -19.66 -15.66
CA LEU A 54 24.14 -18.45 -16.17
C LEU A 54 25.57 -18.30 -15.66
N VAL A 55 25.89 -18.84 -14.49
CA VAL A 55 27.25 -18.78 -13.91
C VAL A 55 28.03 -20.02 -14.31
N ASP A 56 29.28 -19.79 -14.71
CA ASP A 56 30.22 -20.87 -14.98
C ASP A 56 30.47 -21.69 -13.70
N GLN A 57 29.99 -22.93 -13.71
CA GLN A 57 30.13 -23.84 -12.56
C GLN A 57 31.60 -24.14 -12.26
N THR A 58 32.48 -24.10 -13.27
CA THR A 58 33.91 -24.36 -13.06
C THR A 58 34.57 -23.27 -12.21
N LEU A 59 34.11 -22.01 -12.32
CA LEU A 59 34.58 -20.90 -11.49
C LEU A 59 34.09 -21.02 -10.05
N VAL A 60 32.85 -21.48 -9.84
CA VAL A 60 32.30 -21.72 -8.50
C VAL A 60 33.06 -22.84 -7.80
N GLU A 61 33.26 -23.97 -8.49
CA GLU A 61 34.05 -25.09 -7.97
C GLU A 61 35.50 -24.68 -7.68
N ARG A 62 36.11 -23.87 -8.57
CA ARG A 62 37.46 -23.36 -8.36
C ARG A 62 37.56 -22.43 -7.14
N ALA A 63 36.56 -21.57 -6.92
CA ALA A 63 36.52 -20.69 -5.75
C ALA A 63 36.38 -21.48 -4.45
N ASP A 64 35.52 -22.51 -4.43
CA ASP A 64 35.35 -23.40 -3.28
C ASP A 64 36.63 -24.19 -2.98
N GLU A 65 37.31 -24.69 -4.02
CA GLU A 65 38.58 -25.40 -3.88
C GLU A 65 39.69 -24.47 -3.35
N LEU A 66 39.81 -23.26 -3.89
CA LEU A 66 40.76 -22.26 -3.38
C LEU A 66 40.49 -21.91 -1.91
N GLN A 67 39.23 -21.83 -1.50
CA GLN A 67 38.86 -21.60 -0.11
C GLN A 67 39.29 -22.76 0.80
N ARG A 68 39.12 -24.01 0.37
CA ARG A 68 39.60 -25.18 1.13
C ARG A 68 41.12 -25.18 1.26
N GLN A 69 41.83 -24.93 0.15
CA GLN A 69 43.30 -24.85 0.15
C GLN A 69 43.80 -23.73 1.07
N ASN A 70 43.17 -22.56 1.06
CA ASN A 70 43.49 -21.48 2.00
C ASN A 70 43.32 -21.90 3.46
N GLN A 71 42.22 -22.59 3.79
CA GLN A 71 41.98 -23.10 5.14
C GLN A 71 43.04 -24.13 5.56
N ASP A 72 43.43 -25.03 4.67
CA ASP A 72 44.42 -26.07 4.95
C ASP A 72 45.83 -25.48 5.15
N VAL A 73 46.25 -24.55 4.28
CA VAL A 73 47.54 -23.85 4.42
C VAL A 73 47.56 -23.01 5.70
N THR A 74 46.46 -22.33 6.03
CA THR A 74 46.35 -21.57 7.28
C THR A 74 46.51 -22.47 8.51
N ARG A 75 45.89 -23.65 8.50
CA ARG A 75 46.04 -24.66 9.56
C ARG A 75 47.48 -25.18 9.64
N ALA A 76 48.12 -25.43 8.50
CA ALA A 76 49.52 -25.87 8.46
C ALA A 76 50.47 -24.81 9.05
N ILE A 77 50.30 -23.53 8.71
CA ILE A 77 51.07 -22.42 9.30
C ILE A 77 50.88 -22.38 10.81
N ALA A 78 49.64 -22.54 11.29
CA ALA A 78 49.35 -22.54 12.72
C ALA A 78 50.02 -23.72 13.45
N ASP A 79 50.08 -24.92 12.85
CA ASP A 79 50.79 -26.07 13.42
C ASP A 79 52.31 -25.80 13.50
N GLN A 80 52.91 -25.28 12.42
CA GLN A 80 54.34 -24.98 12.40
C GLN A 80 54.72 -23.89 13.41
N LYS A 81 53.89 -22.86 13.58
CA LYS A 81 54.09 -21.84 14.63
C LYS A 81 54.06 -22.42 16.03
N LYS A 82 53.14 -23.36 16.31
CA LYS A 82 53.11 -24.05 17.61
C LYS A 82 54.38 -24.87 17.86
N ARG A 83 54.86 -25.60 16.85
CA ARG A 83 56.14 -26.34 16.95
C ARG A 83 57.31 -25.40 17.19
N GLN A 84 57.31 -24.26 16.51
CA GLN A 84 58.31 -23.21 16.69
C GLN A 84 58.30 -22.65 18.12
N ASP A 85 57.13 -22.39 18.71
CA ASP A 85 57.01 -21.91 20.09
C ASP A 85 57.57 -22.94 21.08
N VAL A 86 57.21 -24.22 20.95
CA VAL A 86 57.75 -25.30 21.80
C VAL A 86 59.27 -25.40 21.67
N LEU A 87 59.80 -25.30 20.45
CA LEU A 87 61.23 -25.36 20.19
C LEU A 87 61.96 -24.13 20.76
N ARG A 88 61.36 -22.94 20.70
CA ARG A 88 61.87 -21.72 21.33
C ARG A 88 61.97 -21.89 22.84
N ASP A 89 60.93 -22.44 23.46
CA ASP A 89 60.90 -22.67 24.91
C ASP A 89 61.96 -23.69 25.32
N SER A 90 62.13 -24.77 24.54
CA SER A 90 63.21 -25.75 24.75
C SER A 90 64.60 -25.12 24.58
N THR A 91 64.79 -24.25 23.57
CA THR A 91 66.06 -23.58 23.31
C THR A 91 66.42 -22.64 24.46
N SER A 92 65.45 -21.86 24.96
CA SER A 92 65.64 -20.97 26.11
C SER A 92 65.98 -21.75 27.38
N ASN A 93 65.36 -22.92 27.58
CA ASN A 93 65.70 -23.80 28.70
C ASN A 93 67.14 -24.34 28.58
N SER A 94 67.53 -24.84 27.41
CA SER A 94 68.90 -25.32 27.15
C SER A 94 69.95 -24.22 27.32
N GLU A 95 69.66 -22.99 26.88
CA GLU A 95 70.52 -21.81 27.08
C GLU A 95 70.73 -21.52 28.58
N ARG A 96 69.65 -21.56 29.36
CA ARG A 96 69.71 -21.37 30.82
C ARG A 96 70.52 -22.48 31.49
N THR A 97 70.31 -23.75 31.12
CA THR A 97 71.09 -24.88 31.62
C THR A 97 72.57 -24.75 31.28
N MET A 98 72.90 -24.38 30.04
CA MET A 98 74.28 -24.15 29.62
C MET A 98 74.95 -23.02 30.41
N THR A 99 74.23 -21.92 30.63
CA THR A 99 74.72 -20.79 31.44
C THR A 99 75.03 -21.21 32.88
N GLN A 100 74.14 -22.02 33.50
CA GLN A 100 74.34 -22.56 34.85
C GLN A 100 75.54 -23.51 34.92
N LEU A 101 75.69 -24.43 33.96
CA LEU A 101 76.84 -25.35 33.91
C LEU A 101 78.17 -24.59 33.74
N LEU A 102 78.19 -23.55 32.90
CA LEU A 102 79.37 -22.69 32.73
C LEU A 102 79.71 -21.91 34.01
N GLU A 103 78.71 -21.45 34.77
CA GLU A 103 78.91 -20.78 36.05
C GLU A 103 79.50 -21.73 37.11
N ILE A 104 78.99 -22.97 37.20
CA ILE A 104 79.54 -24.01 38.07
C ILE A 104 80.98 -24.33 37.70
N GLN A 105 81.28 -24.47 36.40
CA GLN A 105 82.64 -24.74 35.92
C GLN A 105 83.61 -23.59 36.27
N LYS A 106 83.19 -22.34 36.12
CA LYS A 106 83.98 -21.16 36.54
C LYS A 106 84.25 -21.18 38.04
N LEU A 107 83.25 -21.51 38.86
CA LEU A 107 83.40 -21.59 40.32
C LEU A 107 84.34 -22.73 40.75
N ALA A 108 84.28 -23.89 40.08
CA ALA A 108 85.17 -25.02 40.33
C ALA A 108 86.63 -24.65 40.02
N LEU A 109 86.87 -24.01 38.87
CA LEU A 109 88.19 -23.53 38.48
C LEU A 109 88.75 -22.47 39.45
N GLN A 110 87.91 -21.54 39.94
CA GLN A 110 88.30 -20.55 40.96
C GLN A 110 88.72 -21.20 42.29
N LYS A 111 88.13 -22.35 42.64
CA LYS A 111 88.48 -23.13 43.83
C LYS A 111 89.64 -24.09 43.60
N GLY A 112 90.28 -24.06 42.43
CA GLY A 112 91.40 -24.94 42.09
C GLY A 112 91.03 -26.39 41.82
N VAL A 113 89.75 -26.68 41.56
CA VAL A 113 89.24 -28.03 41.26
C VAL A 113 89.07 -28.16 39.75
N THR A 114 89.67 -29.20 39.16
CA THR A 114 89.49 -29.48 37.73
C THR A 114 88.10 -30.07 37.47
N PRO A 115 87.38 -29.59 36.44
CA PRO A 115 86.03 -30.07 36.13
C PRO A 115 86.03 -31.56 35.82
N SER A 116 85.04 -32.28 36.35
CA SER A 116 84.88 -33.72 36.16
C SER A 116 84.53 -34.05 34.70
N GLU A 117 84.86 -35.27 34.26
CA GLU A 117 84.54 -35.75 32.91
C GLU A 117 83.02 -35.75 32.65
N ALA A 118 82.21 -36.01 33.69
CA ALA A 118 80.76 -35.95 33.62
C ALA A 118 80.21 -34.53 33.33
N GLU A 119 80.81 -33.50 33.92
CA GLU A 119 80.41 -32.09 33.69
C GLU A 119 80.80 -31.61 32.28
N GLN A 120 81.97 -32.00 31.79
CA GLN A 120 82.40 -31.70 30.42
C GLN A 120 81.47 -32.34 29.39
N LYS A 121 81.03 -33.58 29.66
CA LYS A 121 80.10 -34.30 28.81
C LYS A 121 78.69 -33.69 28.82
N ALA A 122 78.18 -33.31 30.00
CA ALA A 122 76.88 -32.64 30.13
C ALA A 122 76.85 -31.28 29.41
N LEU A 123 77.95 -30.52 29.46
CA LEU A 123 78.08 -29.26 28.73
C LEU A 123 78.08 -29.50 27.20
N ALA A 124 78.85 -30.47 26.72
CA ALA A 124 78.89 -30.83 25.30
C ALA A 124 77.53 -31.32 24.78
N GLU A 125 76.79 -32.10 25.58
CA GLU A 125 75.42 -32.55 25.24
C GLU A 125 74.44 -31.36 25.18
N SER A 126 74.54 -30.41 26.11
CA SER A 126 73.71 -29.19 26.10
C SER A 126 74.02 -28.28 24.91
N GLU A 127 75.28 -28.18 24.50
CA GLU A 127 75.71 -27.41 23.33
C GLU A 127 75.17 -28.04 22.03
N GLN A 128 75.31 -29.37 21.88
CA GLN A 128 74.77 -30.11 20.75
C GLN A 128 73.24 -29.96 20.65
N LEU A 129 72.54 -30.06 21.78
CA LEU A 129 71.09 -29.86 21.83
C LEU A 129 70.69 -28.43 21.42
N PHE A 130 71.42 -27.42 21.91
CA PHE A 130 71.17 -26.02 21.53
C PHE A 130 71.36 -25.79 20.03
N LEU A 131 72.47 -26.26 19.44
CA LEU A 131 72.75 -26.13 18.02
C LEU A 131 71.73 -26.90 17.15
N ALA A 132 71.31 -28.09 17.59
CA ALA A 132 70.28 -28.87 16.94
C ALA A 132 68.92 -28.14 16.94
N ASN A 133 68.52 -27.57 18.09
CA ASN A 133 67.31 -26.78 18.21
C ASN A 133 67.36 -25.51 17.35
N GLN A 134 68.50 -24.82 17.31
CA GLN A 134 68.69 -23.64 16.46
C GLN A 134 68.54 -23.97 14.97
N THR A 135 69.12 -25.10 14.53
CA THR A 135 68.99 -25.58 13.14
C THR A 135 67.55 -25.94 12.81
N GLN A 136 66.83 -26.61 13.72
CA GLN A 136 65.41 -26.92 13.52
C GLN A 136 64.55 -25.66 13.48
N TYR A 137 64.87 -24.64 14.28
CA TYR A 137 64.16 -23.37 14.30
C TYR A 137 64.29 -22.62 12.97
N GLN A 138 65.49 -22.64 12.37
CA GLN A 138 65.73 -22.07 11.04
C GLN A 138 64.87 -22.78 9.97
N LYS A 139 64.83 -24.12 9.96
CA LYS A 139 63.99 -24.90 9.03
C LYS A 139 62.50 -24.60 9.18
N LEU A 140 62.02 -24.44 10.42
CA LEU A 140 60.62 -24.07 10.68
C LEU A 140 60.32 -22.67 10.15
N ASN A 141 61.23 -21.69 10.29
CA ASN A 141 61.05 -20.36 9.71
C ASN A 141 60.96 -20.40 8.18
N GLU A 142 61.85 -21.14 7.52
CA GLU A 142 61.81 -21.31 6.06
C GLU A 142 60.49 -21.93 5.61
N THR A 143 60.03 -22.99 6.30
CA THR A 143 58.74 -23.64 6.01
C THR A 143 57.56 -22.69 6.23
N ILE A 144 57.56 -21.91 7.31
CA ILE A 144 56.51 -20.92 7.59
C ILE A 144 56.51 -19.82 6.53
N ALA A 145 57.68 -19.35 6.08
CA ALA A 145 57.80 -18.36 5.02
C ALA A 145 57.22 -18.89 3.70
N GLU A 146 57.59 -20.11 3.29
CA GLU A 146 57.06 -20.76 2.08
C GLU A 146 55.54 -20.93 2.13
N LEU A 147 55.00 -21.44 3.25
CA LEU A 147 53.56 -21.58 3.43
C LEU A 147 52.85 -20.22 3.42
N THR A 148 53.46 -19.18 3.98
CA THR A 148 52.90 -17.82 3.98
C THR A 148 52.85 -17.24 2.58
N ASP A 149 53.88 -17.46 1.76
CA ASP A 149 53.87 -17.01 0.36
C ASP A 149 52.85 -17.79 -0.47
N ARG A 150 52.71 -19.10 -0.24
CA ARG A 150 51.65 -19.90 -0.84
C ARG A 150 50.25 -19.42 -0.45
N LEU A 151 50.05 -19.05 0.82
CA LEU A 151 48.78 -18.47 1.28
C LEU A 151 48.47 -17.16 0.54
N ARG A 152 49.45 -16.28 0.39
CA ARG A 152 49.29 -15.01 -0.33
C ARG A 152 48.89 -15.22 -1.79
N ASP A 153 49.50 -16.20 -2.47
CA ASP A 153 49.17 -16.55 -3.85
C ASP A 153 47.74 -17.10 -3.96
N LEU A 154 47.36 -18.03 -3.08
CA LEU A 154 46.00 -18.58 -3.04
C LEU A 154 44.95 -17.50 -2.72
N GLU A 155 45.23 -16.57 -1.81
CA GLU A 155 44.37 -15.42 -1.53
C GLU A 155 44.27 -14.46 -2.73
N ALA A 156 45.33 -14.30 -3.53
CA ALA A 156 45.29 -13.52 -4.75
C ALA A 156 44.42 -14.21 -5.81
N GLN A 157 44.58 -15.52 -6.01
CA GLN A 157 43.74 -16.31 -6.91
C GLN A 157 42.26 -16.31 -6.48
N GLN A 158 41.99 -16.40 -5.17
CA GLN A 158 40.64 -16.35 -4.63
C GLN A 158 39.99 -14.99 -4.90
N ARG A 159 40.74 -13.89 -4.74
CA ARG A 159 40.26 -12.54 -5.06
C ARG A 159 39.95 -12.37 -6.54
N ASP A 160 40.78 -12.91 -7.43
CA ASP A 160 40.51 -12.88 -8.87
C ASP A 160 39.26 -13.70 -9.24
N ALA A 161 39.15 -14.92 -8.72
CA ALA A 161 37.97 -15.76 -8.94
C ALA A 161 36.68 -15.11 -8.41
N ALA A 162 36.73 -14.51 -7.21
CA ALA A 162 35.61 -13.78 -6.63
C ALA A 162 35.20 -12.57 -7.49
N LYS A 163 36.17 -11.83 -8.04
CA LYS A 163 35.91 -10.70 -8.93
C LYS A 163 35.21 -11.15 -10.22
N ARG A 164 35.67 -12.23 -10.85
CA ARG A 164 35.03 -12.80 -12.06
C ARG A 164 33.60 -13.28 -11.77
N LEU A 165 33.36 -13.88 -10.61
CA LEU A 165 32.01 -14.25 -10.18
C LEU A 165 31.13 -13.01 -9.99
N GLU A 166 31.68 -11.95 -9.40
CA GLU A 166 30.97 -10.69 -9.19
C GLU A 166 30.61 -9.97 -10.50
N GLU A 167 31.46 -10.08 -11.52
CA GLU A 167 31.17 -9.60 -12.88
C GLU A 167 30.00 -10.36 -13.54
N GLN A 168 29.78 -11.63 -13.20
CA GLN A 168 28.66 -12.44 -13.73
C GLN A 168 27.36 -12.29 -12.94
N ARG A 169 27.43 -11.94 -11.64
CA ARG A 169 26.25 -11.72 -10.77
C ARG A 169 25.20 -10.75 -11.30
N PRO A 170 25.52 -9.57 -11.90
CA PRO A 170 24.48 -8.67 -12.38
C PRO A 170 23.60 -9.32 -13.45
N ALA A 171 24.16 -10.15 -14.33
CA ALA A 171 23.39 -10.87 -15.35
C ALA A 171 22.42 -11.89 -14.73
N VAL A 172 22.86 -12.61 -13.69
CA VAL A 172 22.00 -13.55 -12.92
C VAL A 172 20.86 -12.80 -12.25
N ASN A 173 21.17 -11.67 -11.59
CA ASN A 173 20.18 -10.84 -10.92
C ASN A 173 19.15 -10.27 -11.90
N GLU A 174 19.59 -9.79 -13.05
CA GLU A 174 18.69 -9.25 -14.08
C GLU A 174 17.77 -10.34 -14.63
N GLU A 175 18.30 -11.51 -14.96
CA GLU A 175 17.51 -12.63 -15.46
C GLU A 175 16.53 -13.16 -14.39
N PHE A 176 16.98 -13.28 -13.15
CA PHE A 176 16.13 -13.66 -12.03
C PHE A 176 14.99 -12.65 -11.83
N ASN A 177 15.31 -11.35 -11.82
CA ASN A 177 14.31 -10.29 -11.69
C ASN A 177 13.31 -10.32 -12.85
N ARG A 178 13.76 -10.61 -14.07
CA ARG A 178 12.89 -10.78 -15.25
C ARG A 178 11.93 -11.95 -15.09
N LEU A 179 12.43 -13.12 -14.67
CA LEU A 179 11.62 -14.31 -14.43
C LEU A 179 10.64 -14.10 -13.26
N GLN A 180 11.11 -13.48 -12.19
CA GLN A 180 10.32 -13.16 -11.00
C GLN A 180 9.19 -12.18 -11.34
N THR A 181 9.47 -11.12 -12.10
CA THR A 181 8.46 -10.16 -12.54
C THR A 181 7.41 -10.83 -13.42
N ARG A 182 7.81 -11.70 -14.37
CA ARG A 182 6.87 -12.47 -15.19
C ARG A 182 6.01 -13.41 -14.35
N HIS A 183 6.60 -14.08 -13.37
CA HIS A 183 5.88 -14.96 -12.47
C HIS A 183 4.86 -14.19 -11.61
N GLN A 184 5.26 -13.05 -11.03
CA GLN A 184 4.36 -12.17 -10.29
C GLN A 184 3.20 -11.65 -11.14
N LEU A 185 3.45 -11.27 -12.40
CA LEU A 185 2.40 -10.85 -13.32
C LEU A 185 1.43 -11.99 -13.67
N LYS A 186 1.94 -13.22 -13.85
CA LYS A 186 1.09 -14.40 -14.06
C LYS A 186 0.21 -14.66 -12.83
N LEU A 187 0.79 -14.65 -11.63
CA LEU A 187 0.03 -14.77 -10.38
C LEU A 187 -1.03 -13.67 -10.25
N ALA A 188 -0.67 -12.43 -10.58
CA ALA A 188 -1.61 -11.30 -10.60
C ALA A 188 -2.77 -11.56 -11.57
N ALA A 189 -2.47 -12.03 -12.78
CA ALA A 189 -3.47 -12.34 -13.80
C ALA A 189 -4.42 -13.44 -13.32
N PHE A 190 -3.92 -14.50 -12.68
CA PHE A 190 -4.77 -15.55 -12.11
C PHE A 190 -5.63 -15.04 -10.94
N LYS A 191 -5.05 -14.25 -10.02
CA LYS A 191 -5.79 -13.63 -8.91
C LYS A 191 -6.88 -12.69 -9.43
N LEU A 192 -6.58 -11.87 -10.44
CA LEU A 192 -7.55 -10.99 -11.07
C LEU A 192 -8.60 -11.77 -11.86
N ALA A 193 -8.23 -12.83 -12.57
CA ALA A 193 -9.19 -13.68 -13.28
C ALA A 193 -10.22 -14.31 -12.33
N ALA A 194 -9.82 -14.62 -11.09
CA ALA A 194 -10.74 -15.07 -10.05
C ALA A 194 -11.61 -13.92 -9.48
N LEU A 195 -11.05 -12.72 -9.27
CA LEU A 195 -11.76 -11.60 -8.63
C LEU A 195 -12.64 -10.78 -9.57
N LEU A 196 -12.26 -10.64 -10.84
CA LEU A 196 -12.95 -9.86 -11.85
C LEU A 196 -14.41 -10.31 -12.10
N PRO A 197 -14.74 -11.61 -12.24
CA PRO A 197 -16.14 -12.03 -12.37
C PRO A 197 -16.95 -11.67 -11.13
N LEU A 198 -16.38 -11.79 -9.92
CA LEU A 198 -17.06 -11.38 -8.68
C LEU A 198 -17.31 -9.87 -8.65
N LEU A 199 -16.37 -9.07 -9.16
CA LEU A 199 -16.53 -7.61 -9.25
C LEU A 199 -17.63 -7.23 -10.26
N VAL A 200 -17.69 -7.91 -11.41
CA VAL A 200 -18.77 -7.71 -12.40
C VAL A 200 -20.13 -8.03 -11.77
N VAL A 201 -20.26 -9.17 -11.07
CA VAL A 201 -21.49 -9.53 -10.36
C VAL A 201 -21.85 -8.47 -9.32
N ALA A 202 -20.89 -7.99 -8.53
CA ALA A 202 -21.12 -6.94 -7.55
C ALA A 202 -21.64 -5.64 -8.20
N VAL A 203 -21.05 -5.22 -9.32
CA VAL A 203 -21.48 -4.01 -10.05
C VAL A 203 -22.88 -4.18 -10.65
N VAL A 204 -23.18 -5.34 -11.24
CA VAL A 204 -24.51 -5.62 -11.82
C VAL A 204 -25.58 -5.62 -10.73
N LEU A 205 -25.33 -6.27 -9.60
CA LEU A 205 -26.23 -6.27 -8.45
C LEU A 205 -26.41 -4.85 -7.89
N PHE A 206 -25.33 -4.07 -7.82
CA PHE A 206 -25.40 -2.68 -7.39
C PHE A 206 -26.27 -1.82 -8.30
N LEU A 207 -26.15 -1.95 -9.63
CA LEU A 207 -26.94 -1.17 -10.57
C LEU A 207 -28.43 -1.57 -10.56
N LYS A 208 -28.73 -2.87 -10.53
CA LYS A 208 -30.12 -3.38 -10.58
C LYS A 208 -30.85 -3.25 -9.25
N GLN A 209 -30.16 -3.37 -8.12
CA GLN A 209 -30.81 -3.64 -6.83
C GLN A 209 -30.45 -2.62 -5.72
N ARG A 210 -29.87 -1.46 -6.07
CA ARG A 210 -29.53 -0.35 -5.14
C ARG A 210 -30.69 0.20 -4.30
N THR A 211 -31.94 0.05 -4.74
CA THR A 211 -33.14 0.53 -4.02
C THR A 211 -33.87 -0.56 -3.25
N SER A 212 -33.38 -1.80 -3.30
CA SER A 212 -33.99 -2.95 -2.63
C SER A 212 -33.58 -3.03 -1.15
N LEU A 213 -34.30 -3.86 -0.40
CA LEU A 213 -34.02 -4.15 1.01
C LEU A 213 -32.60 -4.73 1.21
N TYR A 214 -32.06 -5.41 0.19
CA TYR A 214 -30.73 -6.04 0.22
C TYR A 214 -29.57 -5.09 -0.13
N ALA A 215 -29.82 -3.78 -0.27
CA ALA A 215 -28.78 -2.82 -0.66
C ALA A 215 -27.55 -2.88 0.25
N ALA A 216 -27.74 -2.99 1.57
CA ALA A 216 -26.65 -3.07 2.55
C ALA A 216 -25.72 -4.28 2.31
N LEU A 217 -26.31 -5.45 2.00
CA LEU A 217 -25.57 -6.67 1.67
C LEU A 217 -24.70 -6.48 0.41
N ILE A 218 -25.28 -5.87 -0.63
CA ILE A 218 -24.58 -5.59 -1.89
C ILE A 218 -23.44 -4.60 -1.67
N TYR A 219 -23.62 -3.59 -0.80
CA TYR A 219 -22.54 -2.67 -0.43
C TYR A 219 -21.40 -3.39 0.30
N ALA A 220 -21.70 -4.28 1.26
CA ALA A 220 -20.68 -5.05 1.97
C ALA A 220 -19.86 -5.94 1.02
N PHE A 221 -20.56 -6.70 0.16
CA PHE A 221 -19.91 -7.56 -0.82
C PHE A 221 -19.10 -6.77 -1.85
N GLY A 222 -19.69 -5.72 -2.43
CA GLY A 222 -19.03 -4.89 -3.44
C GLY A 222 -17.81 -4.17 -2.90
N LEU A 223 -17.88 -3.63 -1.68
CA LEU A 223 -16.73 -2.97 -1.04
C LEU A 223 -15.61 -3.97 -0.72
N ALA A 224 -15.95 -5.17 -0.23
CA ALA A 224 -14.97 -6.22 0.06
C ALA A 224 -14.22 -6.68 -1.21
N VAL A 225 -14.95 -6.94 -2.29
CA VAL A 225 -14.38 -7.34 -3.58
C VAL A 225 -13.51 -6.21 -4.15
N LEU A 226 -14.01 -4.97 -4.14
CA LEU A 226 -13.27 -3.81 -4.63
C LEU A 226 -11.96 -3.61 -3.85
N ALA A 227 -12.01 -3.66 -2.51
CA ALA A 227 -10.83 -3.51 -1.66
C ALA A 227 -9.79 -4.60 -1.95
N LYS A 228 -10.22 -5.86 -2.14
CA LYS A 228 -9.32 -6.95 -2.51
C LYS A 228 -8.70 -6.79 -3.89
N VAL A 229 -9.48 -6.37 -4.89
CA VAL A 229 -8.96 -6.09 -6.23
C VAL A 229 -7.90 -4.99 -6.17
N ILE A 230 -8.14 -3.91 -5.42
CA ILE A 230 -7.16 -2.82 -5.24
C ILE A 230 -5.88 -3.34 -4.56
N LEU A 231 -6.00 -4.16 -3.52
CA LEU A 231 -4.85 -4.74 -2.81
C LEU A 231 -4.01 -5.64 -3.73
N VAL A 232 -4.65 -6.59 -4.43
CA VAL A 232 -3.97 -7.48 -5.37
C VAL A 232 -3.27 -6.68 -6.48
N MET A 233 -3.95 -5.66 -7.00
CA MET A 233 -3.39 -4.77 -8.00
C MET A 233 -2.18 -3.99 -7.45
N HIS A 234 -2.24 -3.47 -6.23
CA HIS A 234 -1.12 -2.75 -5.60
C HIS A 234 0.08 -3.66 -5.32
N GLU A 235 -0.15 -4.90 -4.86
CA GLU A 235 0.90 -5.83 -4.50
C GLU A 235 1.65 -6.40 -5.71
N HIS A 236 0.95 -6.64 -6.84
CA HIS A 236 1.55 -7.36 -7.97
C HIS A 236 1.81 -6.51 -9.22
N PHE A 237 1.14 -5.35 -9.40
CA PHE A 237 1.40 -4.51 -10.57
C PHE A 237 2.57 -3.55 -10.34
N PRO A 238 3.42 -3.33 -11.36
CA PRO A 238 4.46 -2.30 -11.28
C PRO A 238 3.86 -0.93 -10.96
N ARG A 239 4.52 -0.16 -10.08
CA ARG A 239 4.10 1.20 -9.66
C ARG A 239 3.77 2.12 -10.84
N ARG A 240 4.38 1.89 -12.01
CA ARG A 240 4.12 2.66 -13.24
C ARG A 240 2.69 2.48 -13.76
N TYR A 241 2.17 1.25 -13.84
CA TYR A 241 0.83 0.98 -14.35
C TYR A 241 -0.27 1.36 -13.35
N PHE A 242 -0.01 1.14 -12.05
CA PHE A 242 -0.94 1.52 -10.98
C PHE A 242 -1.28 3.02 -11.00
N LYS A 243 -0.29 3.90 -11.27
CA LYS A 243 -0.51 5.35 -11.40
C LYS A 243 -1.52 5.68 -12.49
N TYR A 244 -1.42 5.06 -13.67
CA TYR A 244 -2.37 5.30 -14.75
C TYR A 244 -3.78 4.82 -14.40
N VAL A 245 -3.91 3.62 -13.81
CA VAL A 245 -5.22 3.10 -13.38
C VAL A 245 -5.87 4.01 -12.33
N LEU A 246 -5.09 4.48 -11.35
CA LEU A 246 -5.59 5.39 -10.31
C LEU A 246 -6.02 6.74 -10.89
N ILE A 247 -5.22 7.32 -11.79
CA ILE A 247 -5.57 8.59 -12.47
C ILE A 247 -6.84 8.42 -13.30
N VAL A 248 -6.96 7.34 -14.09
CA VAL A 248 -8.15 7.07 -14.90
C VAL A 248 -9.38 6.85 -14.01
N ALA A 249 -9.25 6.12 -12.91
CA ALA A 249 -10.36 5.93 -11.95
C ALA A 249 -10.78 7.24 -11.29
N ALA A 250 -9.82 8.10 -10.92
CA ALA A 250 -10.09 9.42 -10.36
C ALA A 250 -10.78 10.33 -11.39
N LEU A 251 -10.31 10.35 -12.64
CA LEU A 251 -10.95 11.09 -13.74
C LEU A 251 -12.38 10.60 -13.99
N ALA A 252 -12.60 9.28 -14.02
CA ALA A 252 -13.94 8.72 -14.19
C ALA A 252 -14.87 9.10 -13.03
N LEU A 253 -14.37 9.11 -11.79
CA LEU A 253 -15.13 9.54 -10.62
C LEU A 253 -15.51 11.03 -10.72
N VAL A 254 -14.54 11.89 -11.02
CA VAL A 254 -14.76 13.34 -11.19
C VAL A 254 -15.74 13.60 -12.33
N ALA A 255 -15.55 12.96 -13.48
CA ALA A 255 -16.46 13.07 -14.62
C ALA A 255 -17.88 12.61 -14.25
N ARG A 256 -18.01 11.52 -13.49
CA ARG A 256 -19.32 11.03 -13.04
C ARG A 256 -20.01 11.99 -12.06
N ILE A 257 -19.25 12.60 -11.14
CA ILE A 257 -19.77 13.64 -10.25
C ILE A 257 -20.19 14.86 -11.07
N LEU A 258 -19.39 15.28 -12.04
CA LEU A 258 -19.70 16.40 -12.92
C LEU A 258 -20.98 16.15 -13.72
N VAL A 259 -21.11 14.97 -14.35
CA VAL A 259 -22.34 14.56 -15.07
C VAL A 259 -23.55 14.50 -14.13
N TYR A 260 -23.36 14.03 -12.89
CA TYR A 260 -24.43 14.02 -11.89
C TYR A 260 -24.88 15.44 -11.53
N LEU A 261 -23.94 16.37 -11.29
CA LEU A 261 -24.25 17.77 -11.01
C LEU A 261 -24.93 18.45 -12.20
N LEU A 262 -24.43 18.23 -13.43
CA LEU A 262 -25.06 18.74 -14.64
C LEU A 262 -26.49 18.21 -14.81
N ARG A 263 -26.74 16.92 -14.56
CA ARG A 263 -28.11 16.36 -14.57
C ARG A 263 -28.99 16.93 -13.47
N MET A 264 -28.43 17.22 -12.30
CA MET A 264 -29.17 17.82 -11.19
C MET A 264 -29.58 19.27 -11.49
N VAL A 265 -28.72 20.03 -12.17
CA VAL A 265 -29.04 21.39 -12.64
C VAL A 265 -30.04 21.35 -13.80
N ALA A 266 -29.87 20.43 -14.75
CA ALA A 266 -30.73 20.33 -15.93
C ALA A 266 -32.13 19.77 -15.63
N PHE A 267 -32.27 18.85 -14.66
CA PHE A 267 -33.53 18.21 -14.28
C PHE A 267 -33.70 18.23 -12.75
N PRO A 268 -34.07 19.38 -12.15
CA PRO A 268 -34.36 19.45 -10.73
C PRO A 268 -35.54 18.52 -10.39
N ARG A 269 -35.41 17.72 -9.33
CA ARG A 269 -36.49 16.83 -8.88
C ARG A 269 -37.75 17.63 -8.58
N SER A 270 -38.91 17.12 -8.99
CA SER A 270 -40.23 17.71 -8.74
C SER A 270 -40.46 18.05 -7.27
N ASP A 271 -39.98 17.23 -6.34
CA ASP A 271 -40.14 17.45 -4.90
C ASP A 271 -39.39 18.69 -4.41
N TRP A 272 -38.21 18.95 -5.00
CA TRP A 272 -37.42 20.13 -4.67
C TRP A 272 -38.06 21.40 -5.26
N LEU A 273 -38.57 21.31 -6.49
CA LEU A 273 -39.37 22.37 -7.13
C LEU A 273 -40.63 22.69 -6.32
N LEU A 274 -41.37 21.68 -5.86
CA LEU A 274 -42.56 21.86 -5.02
C LEU A 274 -42.25 22.54 -3.69
N LYS A 275 -41.13 22.19 -3.06
CA LYS A 275 -40.67 22.87 -1.85
C LYS A 275 -40.32 24.33 -2.13
N GLN A 276 -39.60 24.59 -3.22
CA GLN A 276 -39.26 25.94 -3.66
C GLN A 276 -40.52 26.77 -3.97
N TYR A 277 -41.52 26.18 -4.62
CA TYR A 277 -42.80 26.84 -4.93
C TYR A 277 -43.57 27.18 -3.66
N ARG A 278 -43.64 26.26 -2.69
CA ARG A 278 -44.27 26.52 -1.39
C ARG A 278 -43.59 27.69 -0.67
N GLU A 279 -42.26 27.68 -0.57
CA GLU A 279 -41.50 28.78 0.05
C GLU A 279 -41.70 30.11 -0.69
N ALA A 280 -41.80 30.09 -2.02
CA ALA A 280 -42.04 31.30 -2.81
C ALA A 280 -43.44 31.88 -2.58
N TYR A 281 -44.49 31.05 -2.49
CA TYR A 281 -45.85 31.48 -2.18
C TYR A 281 -45.99 32.03 -0.76
N GLU A 282 -45.34 31.41 0.23
CA GLU A 282 -45.28 31.93 1.62
C GLU A 282 -44.61 33.31 1.69
N HIS A 283 -43.64 33.56 0.80
CA HIS A 283 -42.96 34.83 0.69
C HIS A 283 -43.54 35.77 -0.39
N PHE A 284 -44.75 35.52 -0.91
CA PHE A 284 -45.40 36.34 -1.94
C PHE A 284 -44.48 36.70 -3.13
N LEU A 285 -43.66 35.76 -3.58
CA LEU A 285 -42.73 35.92 -4.70
C LEU A 285 -43.10 34.95 -5.80
N CYS A 286 -42.92 35.37 -7.06
CA CYS A 286 -43.07 34.49 -8.20
C CYS A 286 -42.00 33.38 -8.12
N PRO A 287 -42.39 32.09 -8.12
CA PRO A 287 -41.45 30.97 -8.02
C PRO A 287 -40.51 30.83 -9.23
N VAL A 288 -40.82 31.44 -10.37
CA VAL A 288 -40.05 31.34 -11.62
C VAL A 288 -39.03 32.48 -11.74
N CYS A 289 -39.47 33.73 -11.60
CA CYS A 289 -38.63 34.92 -11.81
C CYS A 289 -38.33 35.72 -10.53
N ASN A 290 -38.77 35.24 -9.36
CA ASN A 290 -38.60 35.90 -8.06
C ASN A 290 -39.15 37.34 -7.99
N PHE A 291 -40.13 37.66 -8.84
CA PHE A 291 -40.81 38.96 -8.86
C PHE A 291 -41.88 39.03 -7.76
N PRO A 292 -42.01 40.14 -7.00
CA PRO A 292 -43.01 40.28 -5.94
C PRO A 292 -44.44 40.24 -6.48
N ILE A 293 -45.29 39.39 -5.89
CA ILE A 293 -46.69 39.20 -6.29
C ILE A 293 -47.52 40.35 -5.75
N ARG A 294 -47.92 41.27 -6.63
CA ARG A 294 -48.71 42.46 -6.28
C ARG A 294 -50.20 42.17 -6.31
N ARG A 295 -50.74 41.63 -5.21
CA ARG A 295 -52.16 41.31 -5.03
C ARG A 295 -52.67 41.81 -3.67
N GLY A 296 -53.94 42.21 -3.61
CA GLY A 296 -54.60 42.67 -2.38
C GLY A 296 -53.93 43.88 -1.74
N PRO A 297 -53.71 43.89 -0.40
CA PRO A 297 -53.20 45.06 0.32
C PRO A 297 -51.73 45.35 -0.01
N LEU A 298 -51.04 44.40 -0.64
CA LEU A 298 -49.64 44.49 -1.05
C LEU A 298 -49.46 45.02 -2.47
N ARG A 299 -50.52 45.50 -3.14
CA ARG A 299 -50.46 46.00 -4.53
C ARG A 299 -49.46 47.15 -4.73
N PHE A 300 -49.33 48.03 -3.74
CA PHE A 300 -48.49 49.24 -3.79
C PHE A 300 -47.19 49.12 -2.97
N ALA A 301 -46.96 47.98 -2.32
CA ALA A 301 -45.77 47.76 -1.50
C ALA A 301 -44.62 47.20 -2.34
N PHE A 302 -43.39 47.51 -1.92
CA PHE A 302 -42.17 46.98 -2.53
C PHE A 302 -41.42 46.11 -1.51
N TRP A 303 -41.14 44.86 -1.86
CA TRP A 303 -40.36 43.95 -1.03
C TRP A 303 -39.48 43.04 -1.86
N ASN A 304 -38.48 42.48 -1.19
CA ASN A 304 -37.64 41.40 -1.69
C ASN A 304 -37.62 40.27 -0.64
N ARG A 305 -36.97 39.14 -0.98
CA ARG A 305 -36.91 37.95 -0.11
C ARG A 305 -36.37 38.22 1.31
N ARG A 306 -35.56 39.26 1.50
CA ARG A 306 -34.96 39.63 2.79
C ARG A 306 -35.80 40.64 3.58
N THR A 307 -36.56 41.49 2.90
CA THR A 307 -37.33 42.58 3.52
C THR A 307 -38.77 42.20 3.86
N ILE A 308 -39.30 41.10 3.32
CA ILE A 308 -40.70 40.71 3.54
C ILE A 308 -41.04 40.40 5.00
N LYS A 309 -40.11 39.82 5.76
CA LYS A 309 -40.31 39.54 7.19
C LYS A 309 -40.46 40.81 8.05
N LYS A 310 -40.12 41.97 7.48
CA LYS A 310 -40.22 43.29 8.13
C LYS A 310 -41.47 44.07 7.72
N LEU A 311 -42.26 43.58 6.77
CA LEU A 311 -43.53 44.19 6.40
C LEU A 311 -44.63 43.70 7.36
N ASN A 312 -45.24 44.63 8.09
CA ASN A 312 -46.47 44.36 8.84
C ASN A 312 -47.64 44.35 7.85
N VAL A 313 -48.12 43.18 7.48
CA VAL A 313 -49.26 43.03 6.57
C VAL A 313 -50.56 43.13 7.39
N PRO A 314 -51.46 44.08 7.11
CA PRO A 314 -52.76 44.14 7.77
C PRO A 314 -53.57 42.85 7.49
N LEU A 315 -54.12 42.23 8.54
CA LEU A 315 -54.80 40.92 8.46
C LEU A 315 -56.17 40.98 7.75
N GLU A 316 -56.74 42.17 7.58
CA GLU A 316 -58.06 42.36 6.98
C GLU A 316 -57.89 43.04 5.61
N SER A 317 -58.26 42.31 4.56
CA SER A 317 -58.35 42.86 3.20
C SER A 317 -59.76 42.62 2.64
N PRO A 318 -60.38 43.62 2.01
CA PRO A 318 -61.72 43.48 1.44
C PRO A 318 -61.73 42.47 0.29
N ALA A 319 -62.88 41.81 0.13
CA ALA A 319 -63.13 40.66 -0.74
C ALA A 319 -62.83 40.85 -2.25
N ASP A 320 -62.50 42.06 -2.70
CA ASP A 320 -62.22 42.39 -4.11
C ASP A 320 -60.81 42.00 -4.59
N ALA A 321 -59.96 41.44 -3.73
CA ALA A 321 -58.58 41.11 -4.06
C ALA A 321 -58.38 39.71 -4.66
N ASP A 322 -59.43 38.89 -4.74
CA ASP A 322 -59.33 37.47 -4.99
C ASP A 322 -59.56 37.04 -6.46
N GLY A 323 -59.05 37.80 -7.42
CA GLY A 323 -59.05 37.41 -8.83
C GLY A 323 -57.88 36.48 -9.23
N PRO A 324 -57.95 35.80 -10.39
CA PRO A 324 -56.82 35.14 -11.02
C PRO A 324 -55.66 36.11 -11.25
N TYR A 325 -54.42 35.67 -11.05
CA TYR A 325 -53.24 36.54 -11.18
C TYR A 325 -52.14 35.89 -12.03
N VAL A 326 -51.69 36.64 -13.02
CA VAL A 326 -50.59 36.30 -13.93
C VAL A 326 -49.41 37.20 -13.65
N CYS A 327 -48.21 36.63 -13.55
CA CYS A 327 -47.02 37.42 -13.34
C CYS A 327 -46.73 38.31 -14.56
N PRO A 328 -46.53 39.63 -14.38
CA PRO A 328 -46.29 40.54 -15.51
C PRO A 328 -44.90 40.37 -16.16
N VAL A 329 -43.95 39.75 -15.46
CA VAL A 329 -42.56 39.59 -15.94
C VAL A 329 -42.36 38.28 -16.69
N CYS A 330 -42.92 37.17 -16.18
CA CYS A 330 -42.70 35.84 -16.75
C CYS A 330 -43.97 35.23 -17.38
N GLY A 331 -45.11 35.93 -17.37
CA GLY A 331 -46.37 35.45 -17.95
C GLY A 331 -46.97 34.20 -17.27
N THR A 332 -46.37 33.71 -16.19
CA THR A 332 -46.82 32.50 -15.51
C THR A 332 -48.10 32.80 -14.73
N LYS A 333 -49.15 32.00 -14.93
CA LYS A 333 -50.36 32.03 -14.09
C LYS A 333 -49.97 31.55 -12.70
N LEU A 334 -50.08 32.38 -11.68
CA LEU A 334 -49.70 32.05 -10.29
C LEU A 334 -50.92 31.66 -9.44
N PHE A 335 -52.08 32.23 -9.76
CA PHE A 335 -53.36 31.98 -9.11
C PHE A 335 -54.45 31.80 -10.16
N GLU A 336 -55.26 30.77 -10.00
CA GLU A 336 -56.34 30.40 -10.91
C GLU A 336 -57.56 29.88 -10.15
N GLU A 337 -58.72 29.86 -10.79
CA GLU A 337 -59.94 29.30 -10.20
C GLU A 337 -59.90 27.77 -10.24
N CYS A 338 -60.29 27.14 -9.14
CA CYS A 338 -60.41 25.69 -9.09
C CYS A 338 -61.69 25.22 -9.81
N GLU A 339 -61.56 24.30 -10.76
CA GLU A 339 -62.70 23.71 -11.47
C GLU A 339 -63.73 23.01 -10.55
N GLY A 340 -63.30 22.57 -9.35
CA GLY A 340 -64.17 21.88 -8.40
C GLY A 340 -64.97 22.79 -7.48
N CYS A 341 -64.32 23.78 -6.86
CA CYS A 341 -64.95 24.65 -5.85
C CYS A 341 -65.02 26.13 -6.24
N ARG A 342 -64.55 26.49 -7.45
CA ARG A 342 -64.44 27.86 -8.00
C ARG A 342 -63.65 28.86 -7.14
N ALA A 343 -63.05 28.42 -6.05
CA ALA A 343 -62.16 29.25 -5.25
C ALA A 343 -60.78 29.39 -5.90
N ILE A 344 -60.10 30.50 -5.64
CA ILE A 344 -58.73 30.69 -6.10
C ILE A 344 -57.78 29.71 -5.43
N ARG A 345 -56.95 29.07 -6.24
CA ARG A 345 -55.86 28.19 -5.82
C ARG A 345 -54.52 28.65 -6.37
N HIS A 346 -53.45 28.15 -5.77
CA HIS A 346 -52.11 28.23 -6.31
C HIS A 346 -51.99 27.26 -7.50
N SER A 347 -51.72 27.78 -8.68
CA SER A 347 -51.65 27.01 -9.95
C SER A 347 -50.46 26.04 -10.01
N LEU A 348 -49.36 26.35 -9.30
CA LEU A 348 -48.13 25.56 -9.32
C LEU A 348 -48.07 24.53 -8.18
N LEU A 349 -49.10 24.48 -7.30
CA LEU A 349 -49.23 23.44 -6.28
C LEU A 349 -50.22 22.37 -6.76
N PRO A 350 -49.94 21.09 -6.50
CA PRO A 350 -50.70 19.98 -7.09
C PRO A 350 -52.10 19.80 -6.50
N ALA A 351 -52.41 20.40 -5.35
CA ALA A 351 -53.69 20.24 -4.66
C ALA A 351 -54.28 21.60 -4.26
N CYS A 352 -55.60 21.74 -4.39
CA CYS A 352 -56.31 22.92 -3.90
C CYS A 352 -56.32 22.97 -2.37
N ALA A 353 -55.99 24.13 -1.79
CA ALA A 353 -56.00 24.31 -0.34
C ALA A 353 -57.41 24.23 0.29
N LYS A 354 -58.46 24.54 -0.47
CA LYS A 354 -59.86 24.53 0.04
C LYS A 354 -60.55 23.18 -0.11
N CYS A 355 -60.45 22.53 -1.28
CA CYS A 355 -61.20 21.29 -1.57
C CYS A 355 -60.33 20.04 -1.71
N GLY A 356 -58.99 20.17 -1.66
CA GLY A 356 -58.07 19.04 -1.77
C GLY A 356 -57.99 18.39 -3.16
N ARG A 357 -58.74 18.87 -4.15
CA ARG A 357 -58.73 18.31 -5.51
C ARG A 357 -57.36 18.50 -6.14
N THR A 358 -56.80 17.43 -6.68
CA THR A 358 -55.52 17.45 -7.37
C THR A 358 -55.69 17.77 -8.85
N GLN A 359 -54.83 18.62 -9.39
CA GLN A 359 -54.71 18.87 -10.82
C GLN A 359 -53.23 18.87 -11.17
N SER A 360 -52.86 18.33 -12.33
CA SER A 360 -51.46 18.40 -12.78
C SER A 360 -51.04 19.86 -12.84
N PRO A 361 -49.92 20.24 -12.19
CA PRO A 361 -49.41 21.60 -12.27
C PRO A 361 -49.20 21.97 -13.74
N ALA A 362 -49.60 23.18 -14.13
CA ALA A 362 -49.43 23.64 -15.49
C ALA A 362 -47.96 23.51 -15.93
N PRO A 363 -47.68 22.99 -17.14
CA PRO A 363 -46.31 22.83 -17.62
C PRO A 363 -45.59 24.18 -17.62
N GLN A 364 -44.36 24.18 -17.10
CA GLN A 364 -43.49 25.35 -17.11
C GLN A 364 -43.40 25.89 -18.56
N PRO A 365 -43.49 27.21 -18.79
CA PRO A 365 -43.08 27.76 -20.08
C PRO A 365 -41.61 27.40 -20.29
N ALA A 366 -41.31 26.71 -21.39
CA ALA A 366 -39.95 26.35 -21.76
C ALA A 366 -39.07 27.61 -21.79
N PRO A 367 -37.81 27.55 -21.34
CA PRO A 367 -36.91 28.68 -21.46
C PRO A 367 -36.76 29.01 -22.96
N THR A 368 -37.24 30.18 -23.36
CA THR A 368 -36.86 30.78 -24.64
C THR A 368 -35.36 31.00 -24.61
N SER A 369 -34.62 30.13 -25.30
CA SER A 369 -33.25 30.38 -25.72
C SER A 369 -33.27 31.60 -26.66
N GLN A 370 -33.03 32.78 -26.12
CA GLN A 370 -32.60 33.93 -26.92
C GLN A 370 -31.07 33.79 -27.08
N GLY A 371 -30.63 33.98 -28.33
CA GLY A 371 -29.32 33.58 -28.86
C GLY A 371 -28.10 34.28 -28.29
#